data_AF-A0A2D6INP8-F1
#
_entry.id   AF-A0A2D6INP8-F1
#
_cell.length_a   1.000
_cell.length_b   1.000
_cell.length_c   1.000
_cell.angle_alpha   90.00
_cell.angle_beta   90.00
_cell.angle_gamma   90.00
#
_symmetry.space_group_name_H-M   'P 1'
#
loop_
_entity.id
_entity.type
_entity.pdbx_description
1 polymer ?
#
loop_
_entity_poly.entity_id
_entity_poly.type
_entity_poly.pdbx_seq_one_letter_code
_entity_poly.pdbx_strand_id
1 'polypeptide(L)'
;MVDEQPLDPAQGEPPVAPQAPEPPQPAVVPQDYPDVPIDDGSIVEPETLEDIADIKESWLYAMLSYISVLVLVPLLTRKDDPFVNYHIRQGLVILGGTIISLIVTIWFPRFGSLLFLLFLVVSVVGIVTTLQGRQWRIPGVGHIAERFKI
;
A
#
# COMPACT_ATOMS: atom_id res chain seq x y z
N MET A 1 79.45 5.57 -3.73
CA MET A 1 78.83 6.23 -4.89
C MET A 1 77.49 5.56 -5.07
N VAL A 2 76.44 6.20 -4.55
CA VAL A 2 75.05 5.80 -4.76
C VAL A 2 74.52 6.85 -5.72
N ASP A 3 74.18 6.43 -6.94
CA ASP A 3 73.70 7.32 -7.99
C ASP A 3 72.36 7.93 -7.56
N GLU A 4 72.31 9.26 -7.47
CA GLU A 4 71.07 10.01 -7.28
C GLU A 4 70.29 9.99 -8.60
N GLN A 5 69.26 9.14 -8.66
CA GLN A 5 68.33 9.07 -9.77
C GLN A 5 67.46 10.34 -9.79
N PRO A 6 67.32 11.06 -10.92
CA PRO A 6 66.55 12.29 -10.96
C PRO A 6 65.05 11.98 -10.80
N LEU A 7 64.38 12.68 -9.88
CA LEU A 7 62.92 12.64 -9.72
C LEU A 7 62.26 13.16 -11.00
N ASP A 8 61.54 12.28 -11.69
CA ASP A 8 60.72 12.61 -12.86
C ASP A 8 59.51 13.46 -12.42
N PRO A 9 59.41 14.74 -12.82
CA PRO A 9 58.30 15.61 -12.44
C PRO A 9 56.98 15.29 -13.15
N ALA A 10 56.93 14.27 -14.01
CA ALA A 10 55.74 13.92 -14.79
C ALA A 10 54.73 12.99 -14.07
N GLN A 11 55.03 12.51 -12.86
CA GLN A 11 54.10 11.68 -12.08
C GLN A 11 53.24 12.52 -11.12
N GLY A 12 52.55 13.52 -11.65
CA GLY A 12 51.36 14.04 -10.98
C GLY A 12 50.24 13.03 -11.18
N GLU A 13 49.68 12.49 -10.10
CA GLU A 13 48.45 11.70 -10.19
C GLU A 13 47.41 12.51 -10.98
N PRO A 14 46.71 11.89 -11.96
CA PRO A 14 45.67 12.60 -12.68
C PRO A 14 44.67 13.16 -11.68
N PRO A 15 44.15 14.39 -11.89
CA PRO A 15 43.18 14.97 -10.98
C PRO A 15 42.03 13.99 -10.80
N VAL A 16 41.80 13.57 -9.55
CA VAL A 16 40.66 12.73 -9.18
C VAL A 16 39.43 13.48 -9.67
N ALA A 17 38.81 12.99 -10.74
CA ALA A 17 37.58 13.54 -11.25
C ALA A 17 36.60 13.64 -10.07
N PRO A 18 35.78 14.71 -9.96
CA PRO A 18 34.76 14.78 -8.94
C PRO A 18 33.99 13.46 -8.97
N GLN A 19 34.13 12.66 -7.92
CA GLN A 19 33.38 11.42 -7.82
C GLN A 19 31.92 11.86 -7.88
N ALA A 20 31.18 11.37 -8.87
CA ALA A 20 29.73 11.56 -8.88
C ALA A 20 29.25 11.13 -7.49
N PRO A 21 28.37 11.90 -6.82
CA PRO A 21 27.85 11.49 -5.53
C PRO A 21 27.38 10.05 -5.65
N GLU A 22 27.87 9.17 -4.77
CA GLU A 22 27.44 7.78 -4.77
C GLU A 22 25.91 7.77 -4.79
N PRO A 23 25.28 6.93 -5.63
CA PRO A 23 23.83 6.82 -5.63
C PRO A 23 23.37 6.60 -4.19
N PRO A 24 22.27 7.24 -3.76
CA PRO A 24 21.74 7.07 -2.41
C PRO A 24 21.67 5.57 -2.11
N GLN A 25 22.26 5.15 -0.98
CA GLN A 25 22.17 3.75 -0.59
C GLN A 25 20.69 3.37 -0.53
N PRO A 26 20.28 2.26 -1.17
CA PRO A 26 18.87 1.85 -1.17
C PRO A 26 18.39 1.78 0.27
N ALA A 27 17.30 2.47 0.59
CA ALA A 27 16.73 2.37 1.93
C ALA A 27 16.38 0.89 2.18
N VAL A 28 16.67 0.40 3.39
CA VAL A 28 16.39 -0.99 3.76
C VAL A 28 14.89 -1.24 3.67
N VAL A 29 14.46 -1.89 2.59
CA VAL A 29 13.06 -2.23 2.34
C VAL A 29 12.58 -3.20 3.42
N PRO A 30 11.47 -2.92 4.13
CA PRO A 30 10.87 -3.89 5.04
C PRO A 30 10.53 -5.17 4.27
N GLN A 31 11.09 -6.30 4.72
CA GLN A 31 10.99 -7.59 4.04
C GLN A 31 9.56 -8.12 3.84
N ASP A 32 8.58 -7.58 4.57
CA ASP A 32 7.16 -7.96 4.49
C ASP A 32 6.35 -6.98 3.63
N TYR A 33 7.00 -6.24 2.72
CA TYR A 33 6.28 -5.40 1.77
C TYR A 33 5.48 -6.30 0.81
N PRO A 34 4.18 -6.06 0.67
CA PRO A 34 3.34 -6.78 -0.27
C PRO A 34 3.54 -6.24 -1.67
N ASP A 35 3.52 -7.12 -2.67
CA ASP A 35 3.53 -6.73 -4.08
C ASP A 35 2.32 -5.85 -4.36
N VAL A 36 2.47 -4.53 -4.24
CA VAL A 36 1.53 -3.55 -4.78
C VAL A 36 1.68 -3.69 -6.29
N PRO A 37 0.64 -4.13 -7.02
CA PRO A 37 0.68 -4.05 -8.46
C PRO A 37 0.66 -2.56 -8.80
N ILE A 38 1.84 -2.00 -9.08
CA ILE A 38 1.90 -0.78 -9.87
C ILE A 38 1.40 -1.20 -11.25
N ASP A 39 0.46 -0.45 -11.80
CA ASP A 39 -0.21 -0.73 -13.08
C ASP A 39 0.77 -0.90 -14.26
N ASP A 40 2.07 -0.58 -14.08
CA ASP A 40 3.16 -0.77 -15.03
C ASP A 40 4.17 -1.88 -14.68
N GLY A 41 3.98 -2.60 -13.57
CA GLY A 41 4.87 -3.68 -13.13
C GLY A 41 6.20 -3.24 -12.49
N SER A 42 6.38 -1.96 -12.18
CA SER A 42 7.55 -1.48 -11.43
C SER A 42 7.40 -1.72 -9.92
N ILE A 43 8.47 -2.14 -9.25
CA ILE A 43 8.59 -2.09 -7.79
C ILE A 43 9.37 -0.81 -7.51
N VAL A 44 8.69 0.25 -7.06
CA VAL A 44 9.38 1.43 -6.54
C VAL A 44 9.78 1.08 -5.11
N GLU A 45 11.01 0.62 -4.95
CA GLU A 45 11.61 0.55 -3.62
C GLU A 45 11.66 1.97 -3.07
N PRO A 46 11.21 2.23 -1.83
CA PRO A 46 11.22 3.57 -1.28
C PRO A 46 12.68 4.04 -1.16
N GLU A 47 13.09 5.00 -2.00
CA GLU A 47 14.45 5.54 -1.96
C GLU A 47 14.58 6.66 -0.92
N THR A 48 13.46 7.28 -0.53
CA THR A 48 13.42 8.43 0.37
C THR A 48 12.48 8.27 1.56
N LEU A 49 12.63 9.13 2.58
CA LEU A 49 11.71 9.19 3.73
C LEU A 49 10.30 9.64 3.34
N GLU A 50 10.16 10.44 2.29
CA GLU A 50 8.87 10.89 1.77
C GLU A 50 8.08 9.72 1.19
N ASP A 51 8.76 8.82 0.46
CA ASP A 51 8.14 7.60 -0.08
C ASP A 51 7.60 6.69 1.03
N ILE A 52 8.37 6.52 2.12
CA ILE A 52 7.94 5.74 3.29
C ILE A 52 6.69 6.37 3.93
N ALA A 53 6.62 7.70 4.00
CA ALA A 53 5.49 8.41 4.56
C ALA A 53 4.23 8.23 3.71
N ASP A 54 4.34 8.39 2.38
CA ASP A 54 3.22 8.20 1.46
C ASP A 54 2.67 6.77 1.51
N ILE A 55 3.54 5.75 1.54
CA ILE A 55 3.15 4.34 1.70
C ILE A 55 2.30 4.14 2.97
N LYS A 56 2.75 4.69 4.10
CA LYS A 56 2.04 4.57 5.38
C LYS A 56 0.68 5.26 5.34
N GLU A 57 0.59 6.39 4.65
CA GLU A 57 -0.69 7.05 4.42
C GLU A 57 -1.61 6.15 3.59
N SER A 58 -1.15 5.57 2.48
CA SER A 58 -1.95 4.65 1.67
C SER A 58 -2.48 3.47 2.49
N TRP A 59 -1.68 2.92 3.41
CA TRP A 59 -2.13 1.87 4.34
C TRP A 59 -3.22 2.35 5.30
N LEU A 60 -3.08 3.56 5.83
CA LEU A 60 -4.10 4.18 6.68
C LEU A 60 -5.42 4.36 5.90
N TYR A 61 -5.35 4.91 4.69
CA TYR A 61 -6.53 5.13 3.84
C TYR A 61 -7.21 3.82 3.42
N ALA A 62 -6.43 2.80 3.06
CA ALA A 62 -6.94 1.47 2.77
C ALA A 62 -7.63 0.84 3.99
N MET A 63 -7.10 1.04 5.20
CA MET A 63 -7.71 0.51 6.42
C MET A 63 -9.05 1.20 6.70
N LEU A 64 -9.14 2.51 6.48
CA LEU A 64 -10.40 3.27 6.60
C LEU A 64 -11.49 2.71 5.69
N SER A 65 -11.13 2.13 4.54
CA SER A 65 -12.10 1.50 3.63
C SER A 65 -12.90 0.37 4.28
N TYR A 66 -12.39 -0.27 5.33
CA TYR A 66 -13.09 -1.35 6.02
C TYR A 66 -13.90 -0.89 7.24
N ILE A 67 -13.81 0.38 7.61
CA ILE A 67 -14.52 0.95 8.76
C ILE A 67 -15.84 1.57 8.30
N SER A 68 -16.79 0.71 7.94
CA SER A 68 -18.19 1.06 7.63
C SER A 68 -18.31 2.31 6.74
N VAL A 69 -18.92 3.41 7.22
CA VAL A 69 -19.13 4.63 6.42
C VAL A 69 -17.83 5.40 6.12
N LEU A 70 -16.75 5.14 6.86
CA LEU A 70 -15.47 5.84 6.66
C LEU A 70 -14.82 5.51 5.32
N VAL A 71 -15.26 4.47 4.60
CA VAL A 71 -14.85 4.20 3.22
C VAL A 71 -15.07 5.39 2.27
N LEU A 72 -16.00 6.30 2.61
CA LEU A 72 -16.22 7.51 1.84
C LEU A 72 -15.03 8.48 1.91
N VAL A 73 -14.24 8.45 2.99
CA VAL A 73 -13.05 9.30 3.12
C VAL A 73 -12.01 8.95 2.04
N PRO A 74 -11.42 7.74 1.99
CA PRO A 74 -10.45 7.39 0.95
C PRO A 74 -11.08 7.44 -0.45
N LEU A 75 -12.37 7.15 -0.62
CA LEU A 75 -13.07 7.29 -1.90
C LEU A 75 -13.04 8.72 -2.45
N LEU A 76 -13.06 9.72 -1.57
CA LEU A 76 -13.06 11.13 -1.97
C LEU A 76 -11.65 11.75 -1.99
N THR A 77 -10.69 11.20 -1.24
CA THR A 77 -9.36 11.81 -1.07
C THR A 77 -8.20 11.06 -1.72
N ARG A 78 -8.30 9.74 -1.91
CA ARG A 78 -7.19 8.85 -2.30
C ARG A 78 -7.60 7.75 -3.29
N LYS A 79 -8.68 7.95 -4.05
CA LYS A 79 -9.18 6.94 -5.00
C LYS A 79 -8.24 6.65 -6.17
N ASP A 80 -7.30 7.54 -6.46
CA ASP A 80 -6.37 7.40 -7.59
C ASP A 80 -5.17 6.51 -7.22
N ASP A 81 -4.98 6.23 -5.92
CA ASP A 81 -4.00 5.25 -5.45
C ASP A 81 -4.54 3.83 -5.72
N PRO A 82 -3.84 2.99 -6.51
CA PRO A 82 -4.31 1.65 -6.86
C PRO A 82 -4.52 0.72 -5.65
N PHE A 83 -3.65 0.82 -4.64
CA PHE A 83 -3.74 0.04 -3.42
C PHE A 83 -4.98 0.44 -2.61
N VAL A 84 -5.17 1.74 -2.39
CA VAL A 84 -6.34 2.27 -1.69
C VAL A 84 -7.63 1.98 -2.48
N ASN A 85 -7.63 2.17 -3.81
CA ASN A 85 -8.79 1.92 -4.68
C ASN A 85 -9.28 0.47 -4.58
N TYR A 86 -8.36 -0.49 -4.54
CA TYR A 86 -8.69 -1.90 -4.34
C TYR A 86 -9.47 -2.13 -3.04
N HIS A 87 -8.98 -1.55 -1.93
CA HIS A 87 -9.62 -1.67 -0.62
C HIS A 87 -10.92 -0.87 -0.53
N ILE A 88 -11.04 0.28 -1.22
CA ILE A 88 -12.29 1.05 -1.35
C ILE A 88 -13.38 0.18 -1.98
N ARG A 89 -13.12 -0.49 -3.10
CA ARG A 89 -14.13 -1.33 -3.79
C ARG A 89 -14.67 -2.43 -2.88
N GLN A 90 -13.80 -3.10 -2.13
CA GLN A 90 -14.22 -4.11 -1.15
C GLN A 90 -14.99 -3.49 0.02
N GLY A 91 -14.51 -2.37 0.54
CA GLY A 91 -15.15 -1.60 1.60
C GLY A 91 -16.59 -1.18 1.27
N LEU A 92 -16.83 -0.73 0.03
CA LEU A 92 -18.17 -0.36 -0.44
C LEU A 92 -19.13 -1.56 -0.50
N VAL A 93 -18.65 -2.73 -0.90
CA VAL A 93 -19.43 -3.97 -0.88
C VAL A 93 -19.81 -4.35 0.55
N ILE A 94 -18.85 -4.27 1.47
CA ILE A 94 -19.08 -4.58 2.90
C ILE A 94 -20.04 -3.57 3.53
N LEU A 95 -19.91 -2.28 3.22
CA LEU A 95 -20.83 -1.23 3.66
C LEU A 95 -22.25 -1.50 3.15
N GLY A 96 -22.41 -1.81 1.85
CA GLY A 96 -23.70 -2.17 1.27
C GLY A 96 -24.32 -3.39 1.95
N GLY A 97 -23.53 -4.44 2.18
CA GLY A 97 -23.94 -5.64 2.92
C GLY A 97 -24.35 -5.34 4.37
N THR A 98 -23.62 -4.45 5.04
CA THR A 98 -23.92 -4.00 6.40
C THR A 98 -25.25 -3.27 6.45
N ILE A 99 -25.51 -2.34 5.52
CA ILE A 99 -26.78 -1.61 5.42
C ILE A 99 -27.95 -2.58 5.17
N ILE A 100 -27.79 -3.53 4.24
CA ILE A 100 -28.80 -4.56 3.99
C ILE A 100 -29.08 -5.39 5.25
N SER A 101 -28.03 -5.76 5.99
CA SER A 101 -28.16 -6.52 7.24
C SER A 101 -28.95 -5.76 8.30
N LEU A 102 -28.73 -4.45 8.43
CA LEU A 102 -29.49 -3.59 9.33
C LEU A 102 -30.97 -3.51 8.95
N ILE A 103 -31.28 -3.37 7.66
CA ILE A 103 -32.67 -3.36 7.16
C ILE A 103 -33.36 -4.70 7.43
N VAL A 104 -32.66 -5.82 7.18
CA VAL A 104 -33.18 -7.17 7.44
C VAL A 104 -33.45 -7.40 8.93
N THR A 105 -32.65 -6.81 9.82
CA THR A 105 -32.83 -6.91 11.28
C THR A 105 -34.20 -6.38 11.73
N ILE A 106 -34.81 -5.43 11.01
CA ILE A 106 -36.13 -4.86 11.35
C ILE A 106 -37.23 -5.95 11.32
N TRP A 107 -37.18 -6.82 10.32
CA TRP A 107 -38.20 -7.86 10.09
C TRP A 107 -37.78 -9.22 10.66
N PHE A 108 -36.47 -9.51 10.64
CA PHE A 108 -35.88 -10.77 11.09
C PHE A 108 -34.67 -10.51 11.98
N PRO A 109 -34.87 -10.14 13.27
CA PRO A 109 -33.80 -9.66 14.14
C PRO A 109 -32.60 -10.61 14.23
N ARG A 110 -32.85 -11.90 14.48
CA ARG A 110 -31.79 -12.90 14.63
C ARG A 110 -30.97 -13.09 13.34
N PHE A 111 -31.64 -13.12 12.20
CA PHE A 111 -30.97 -13.32 10.91
C PHE A 111 -30.19 -12.09 10.48
N GLY A 112 -30.78 -10.90 10.61
CA GLY A 112 -30.09 -9.64 10.33
C GLY A 112 -28.87 -9.42 11.22
N SER A 113 -28.95 -9.73 12.52
CA SER A 113 -27.79 -9.67 13.42
C SER A 113 -26.67 -10.65 13.02
N LEU A 114 -27.02 -11.85 12.53
CA LEU A 114 -26.02 -12.81 12.06
C LEU A 114 -25.32 -12.32 10.78
N LEU A 115 -26.05 -11.73 9.84
CA LEU A 115 -25.47 -11.11 8.65
C LEU A 115 -24.58 -9.92 9.01
N PHE A 116 -25.02 -9.08 9.93
CA PHE A 116 -24.22 -7.96 10.43
C PHE A 116 -22.90 -8.46 11.04
N LEU A 117 -22.96 -9.50 11.87
CA LEU A 117 -21.76 -10.11 12.45
C LEU A 117 -20.83 -10.69 11.37
N LEU A 118 -21.39 -11.32 10.32
CA LEU A 118 -20.60 -11.81 9.19
C LEU A 118 -19.84 -10.66 8.50
N PHE A 119 -20.52 -9.57 8.13
CA PHE A 119 -19.86 -8.42 7.50
C PHE A 119 -18.85 -7.75 8.42
N LEU A 120 -19.10 -7.71 9.73
CA LEU A 120 -18.13 -7.22 10.71
C LEU A 120 -16.85 -8.06 10.72
N VAL A 121 -16.96 -9.39 10.71
CA VAL A 121 -15.80 -10.29 10.61
C VAL A 121 -15.04 -10.07 9.31
N VAL A 122 -15.76 -9.93 8.19
CA VAL A 122 -15.15 -9.65 6.88
C VAL A 122 -14.40 -8.31 6.89
N SER A 123 -14.97 -7.26 7.51
CA SER A 123 -14.27 -5.98 7.73
C SER A 123 -12.97 -6.16 8.49
N VAL A 124 -12.97 -6.93 9.59
CA VAL A 124 -11.75 -7.18 10.39
C VAL A 124 -10.70 -7.92 9.55
N VAL A 125 -11.10 -8.92 8.77
CA VAL A 125 -10.17 -9.62 7.86
C VAL A 125 -9.60 -8.67 6.81
N GLY A 126 -10.41 -7.76 6.27
CA GLY A 126 -9.97 -6.69 5.38
C GLY A 126 -8.88 -5.83 6.02
N ILE A 127 -9.11 -5.35 7.24
CA ILE A 127 -8.14 -4.56 8.01
C ILE A 127 -6.83 -5.33 8.20
N VAL A 128 -6.89 -6.59 8.65
CA VAL A 128 -5.68 -7.43 8.85
C VAL A 128 -4.90 -7.58 7.55
N THR A 129 -5.61 -7.76 6.43
CA THR A 129 -4.98 -7.90 5.11
C THR A 129 -4.28 -6.59 4.70
N THR A 130 -4.90 -5.44 4.94
CA THR A 130 -4.28 -4.12 4.72
C THR A 130 -3.08 -3.86 5.61
N LEU A 131 -3.08 -4.31 6.86
CA LEU A 131 -1.92 -4.18 7.75
C LEU A 131 -0.75 -5.07 7.31
N GLN A 132 -1.04 -6.11 6.55
CA GLN A 132 -0.05 -6.92 5.83
C GLN A 132 0.23 -6.36 4.42
N GLY A 133 -0.39 -5.22 4.10
CA GLY A 133 -0.50 -4.52 2.81
C GLY A 133 -0.90 -5.38 1.60
N ARG A 134 -1.47 -6.57 1.79
CA ARG A 134 -1.81 -7.44 0.66
C ARG A 134 -3.13 -7.01 0.02
N GLN A 135 -3.22 -7.16 -1.30
CA GLN A 135 -4.48 -7.08 -2.02
C GLN A 135 -5.13 -8.47 -2.12
N TRP A 136 -5.76 -8.92 -1.04
CA TRP A 136 -6.41 -10.22 -1.03
C TRP A 136 -7.87 -10.15 -1.50
N ARG A 137 -8.19 -11.01 -2.47
CA ARG A 137 -9.56 -11.16 -2.98
C ARG A 137 -10.39 -11.97 -1.98
N ILE A 138 -11.13 -11.27 -1.12
CA ILE A 138 -12.04 -11.91 -0.16
C ILE A 138 -13.12 -12.69 -0.95
N PRO A 139 -13.29 -14.01 -0.71
CA PRO A 139 -14.31 -14.80 -1.39
C PRO A 139 -15.71 -14.18 -1.24
N GLY A 140 -16.48 -14.12 -2.33
CA GLY A 140 -17.78 -13.45 -2.38
C GLY A 140 -17.66 -11.92 -2.54
N VAL A 141 -16.98 -11.23 -1.62
CA VAL A 141 -16.84 -9.76 -1.64
C VAL A 141 -16.02 -9.27 -2.83
N GLY A 142 -14.84 -9.85 -3.06
CA GLY A 142 -13.93 -9.44 -4.13
C GLY A 142 -14.54 -9.62 -5.53
N HIS A 143 -15.39 -10.63 -5.73
CA HIS A 143 -16.10 -10.81 -7.00
C HIS A 143 -17.15 -9.74 -7.29
N ILE A 144 -17.79 -9.19 -6.25
CA ILE A 144 -18.72 -8.08 -6.41
C ILE A 144 -17.92 -6.77 -6.56
N ALA A 145 -16.84 -6.61 -5.78
CA ALA A 145 -15.97 -5.43 -5.78
C ALA A 145 -15.38 -5.13 -7.16
N GLU A 146 -15.00 -6.16 -7.92
CA GLU A 146 -14.44 -6.00 -9.28
C GLU A 146 -15.43 -5.43 -10.31
N ARG A 147 -16.74 -5.41 -9.99
CA ARG A 147 -17.76 -4.85 -10.88
C ARG A 147 -17.88 -3.33 -10.77
N PHE A 148 -17.29 -2.73 -9.73
CA PHE A 148 -17.30 -1.28 -9.55
C PHE A 148 -16.21 -0.66 -10.42
N LYS A 149 -16.63 0.25 -11.31
CA LYS A 149 -15.72 1.14 -12.05
C LYS A 149 -15.69 2.48 -11.32
N ILE A 150 -14.73 2.63 -10.41
CA ILE A 150 -14.47 3.85 -9.65
C ILE A 150 -13.00 4.22 -9.73
#